data_AF-A0A0S6U0K9-F1
#
_entry.id   AF-A0A0S6U0K9-F1
#
_cell.length_a   1.000
_cell.length_b   1.000
_cell.length_c   1.000
_cell.angle_alpha   90.00
_cell.angle_beta   90.00
_cell.angle_gamma   90.00
#
_symmetry.space_group_name_H-M   'P 1'
#
loop_
_entity.id
_entity.type
_entity.pdbx_description
1 polymer ?
#
loop_
_entity_poly.entity_id
_entity_poly.type
_entity_poly.pdbx_seq_one_letter_code
_entity_poly.pdbx_strand_id
1 'polypeptide(L)'
;MTDLHFWGNIAQALGSFTLIYSFLPQIYKLLKLKNAEGISLQYWAILTVGVACIAINLTINKVNIFIQITQWVNVVLALTVLLISSKYKREVKEKKKS
;
A
#
# COMPACT_ATOMS: atom_id res chain seq x y z
N MET A 1 22.51 25.04 -9.10
CA MET A 1 21.28 25.38 -8.35
C MET A 1 20.37 24.18 -8.47
N THR A 2 20.15 23.41 -7.41
CA THR A 2 19.25 22.25 -7.46
C THR A 2 17.81 22.76 -7.49
N ASP A 3 17.07 22.34 -8.51
CA ASP A 3 15.71 22.77 -8.79
C ASP A 3 14.70 22.16 -7.79
N LEU A 4 13.56 22.82 -7.55
CA LEU A 4 12.51 22.35 -6.64
C LEU A 4 11.97 20.98 -7.06
N HIS A 5 11.91 20.73 -8.37
CA HIS A 5 11.52 19.45 -8.95
C HIS A 5 12.46 18.30 -8.57
N PHE A 6 13.77 18.58 -8.38
CA PHE A 6 14.74 17.58 -7.95
C PHE A 6 14.43 17.08 -6.53
N TRP A 7 14.19 18.01 -5.60
CA TRP A 7 13.82 17.68 -4.23
C TRP A 7 12.47 16.98 -4.14
N GLY A 8 11.49 17.40 -4.96
CA GLY A 8 10.21 16.72 -5.08
C GLY A 8 10.35 15.26 -5.51
N ASN A 9 11.20 14.98 -6.50
CA ASN A 9 11.46 13.62 -6.96
C ASN A 9 12.15 12.76 -5.89
N ILE A 10 13.09 13.32 -5.13
CA ILE A 10 13.73 12.61 -4.00
C ILE A 10 12.69 12.28 -2.92
N ALA A 11 11.89 13.24 -2.50
CA ALA A 11 10.86 13.02 -1.49
C ALA A 11 9.84 11.97 -1.94
N GLN A 12 9.42 12.03 -3.20
CA GLN A 12 8.51 11.04 -3.79
C GLN A 12 9.14 9.64 -3.83
N ALA A 13 10.41 9.51 -4.22
CA ALA A 13 11.11 8.24 -4.22
C ALA A 13 11.22 7.66 -2.81
N LEU A 14 11.70 8.47 -1.85
CA LEU A 14 11.82 8.06 -0.45
C LEU A 14 10.48 7.60 0.13
N GLY A 15 9.42 8.41 -0.04
CA GLY A 15 8.07 8.05 0.41
C GLY A 15 7.57 6.75 -0.21
N SER A 16 7.84 6.54 -1.50
CA SER A 16 7.45 5.32 -2.20
C SER A 16 8.16 4.08 -1.63
N PHE A 17 9.47 4.15 -1.38
CA PHE A 17 10.23 3.04 -0.79
C PHE A 17 9.85 2.78 0.67
N THR A 18 9.60 3.82 1.47
CA THR A 18 9.14 3.67 2.86
C THR A 18 7.79 2.94 2.92
N LEU A 19 6.85 3.27 2.02
CA LEU A 19 5.57 2.56 1.94
C LEU A 19 5.75 1.09 1.58
N ILE A 20 6.56 0.78 0.55
CA ILE A 20 6.87 -0.61 0.17
C ILE A 20 7.40 -1.37 1.39
N TYR A 21 8.42 -0.82 2.05
CA TYR A 21 9.03 -1.44 3.22
C TYR A 21 8.01 -1.61 4.36
N SER A 22 7.07 -0.68 4.55
CA SER A 22 6.03 -0.79 5.59
C SER A 22 5.01 -1.91 5.31
N PHE A 23 4.73 -2.19 4.04
CA PHE A 23 3.74 -3.20 3.65
C PHE A 23 4.27 -4.62 3.79
N LEU A 24 5.56 -4.85 3.53
CA LEU A 24 6.18 -6.18 3.65
C LEU A 24 6.03 -6.84 5.03
N PRO A 25 6.38 -6.21 6.17
CA PRO A 25 6.21 -6.81 7.49
C PRO A 25 4.74 -6.99 7.85
N GLN A 26 3.85 -6.13 7.35
CA GLN A 26 2.41 -6.27 7.55
C GLN A 26 1.85 -7.50 6.82
N ILE A 27 2.26 -7.73 5.56
CA ILE A 27 1.92 -8.94 4.80
C ILE A 27 2.49 -10.17 5.49
N TYR A 28 3.77 -10.15 5.89
CA TYR A 28 4.40 -11.25 6.62
C TYR A 28 3.64 -11.60 7.90
N LYS A 29 3.29 -10.59 8.72
CA LYS A 29 2.53 -10.78 9.96
C LYS A 29 1.16 -11.41 9.68
N LEU A 30 0.44 -10.90 8.68
CA LEU A 30 -0.86 -11.45 8.27
C LEU A 30 -0.75 -12.92 7.86
N LEU A 31 0.19 -13.25 6.99
CA LEU A 31 0.38 -14.63 6.51
C LEU A 31 0.84 -15.58 7.62
N LYS A 32 1.70 -15.11 8.54
CA LYS A 32 2.20 -15.91 9.66
C LYS A 32 1.10 -16.19 10.70
N LEU A 33 0.36 -15.16 11.10
CA LEU A 33 -0.65 -15.27 12.16
C LEU A 33 -1.99 -15.79 11.65
N LYS A 34 -2.24 -15.69 10.34
CA LYS A 34 -3.54 -16.01 9.70
C LYS A 34 -4.73 -15.37 10.41
N ASN A 35 -4.50 -14.20 11.00
CA ASN A 35 -5.47 -13.46 11.79
C ASN A 35 -5.34 -11.97 11.46
N ALA A 36 -6.49 -11.33 11.22
CA ALA A 36 -6.61 -9.90 10.94
C ALA A 36 -7.40 -9.14 12.03
N GLU A 37 -7.52 -9.71 13.23
CA GLU A 37 -8.09 -9.04 14.39
C GLU A 37 -7.26 -7.79 14.75
N GLY A 38 -7.95 -6.70 15.08
CA GLY A 38 -7.34 -5.38 15.27
C GLY A 38 -7.00 -4.61 13.98
N ILE A 39 -7.08 -5.23 12.80
CA ILE A 39 -6.82 -4.52 11.53
C ILE A 39 -8.11 -3.85 11.02
N SER A 40 -8.02 -2.54 10.75
CA SER A 40 -9.08 -1.75 10.14
C SER A 40 -9.11 -1.94 8.62
N LEU A 41 -10.15 -2.60 8.11
CA LEU A 41 -10.33 -2.79 6.65
C LEU A 41 -10.62 -1.45 5.96
N GLN A 42 -11.35 -0.55 6.62
CA GLN A 42 -11.67 0.77 6.08
C GLN A 42 -10.41 1.61 5.87
N TYR A 43 -9.48 1.57 6.82
CA TYR A 43 -8.18 2.22 6.67
C TYR A 43 -7.44 1.71 5.43
N TRP A 44 -7.32 0.39 5.27
CA TRP A 44 -6.62 -0.21 4.13
C TRP A 44 -7.33 0.06 2.79
N ALA A 45 -8.66 0.14 2.78
CA ALA A 45 -9.43 0.52 1.60
C ALA A 45 -9.14 1.97 1.18
N ILE A 46 -9.24 2.91 2.12
CA ILE A 46 -8.96 4.33 1.86
C ILE A 46 -7.50 4.52 1.44
N LEU A 47 -6.56 3.86 2.12
CA LEU A 47 -5.13 3.92 1.77
C LEU A 47 -4.90 3.41 0.35
N THR A 48 -5.48 2.26 -0.02
CA THR A 48 -5.33 1.65 -1.36
C THR A 48 -5.84 2.60 -2.44
N VAL A 49 -7.01 3.21 -2.24
CA VAL A 49 -7.57 4.20 -3.16
C VAL A 49 -6.66 5.43 -3.25
N GLY A 50 -6.20 5.96 -2.11
CA GLY A 50 -5.30 7.11 -2.06
C GLY A 50 -3.99 6.87 -2.83
N VAL A 51 -3.31 5.75 -2.59
CA VAL A 51 -2.06 5.43 -3.31
C VAL A 51 -2.29 5.17 -4.79
N ALA A 52 -3.45 4.66 -5.19
CA ALA A 52 -3.83 4.49 -6.59
C ALA A 52 -4.07 5.83 -7.29
N CYS A 53 -4.77 6.76 -6.64
CA CYS A 53 -4.95 8.12 -7.16
C CYS A 53 -3.59 8.82 -7.37
N ILE A 54 -2.65 8.65 -6.42
CA ILE A 54 -1.29 9.18 -6.56
C ILE A 54 -0.58 8.52 -7.75
N ALA A 55 -0.65 7.20 -7.90
CA ALA A 55 -0.04 6.47 -9.02
C ALA A 55 -0.56 6.99 -10.38
N ILE A 56 -1.88 7.12 -10.51
CA ILE A 56 -2.53 7.64 -11.72
C ILE A 56 -2.05 9.08 -12.01
N ASN A 57 -2.02 9.94 -11.00
CA ASN A 57 -1.54 11.31 -11.17
C ASN A 57 -0.09 11.37 -11.66
N LEU A 58 0.80 10.55 -11.09
CA LEU A 58 2.20 10.49 -11.52
C LEU A 58 2.34 9.99 -12.96
N THR A 59 1.53 9.04 -13.38
CA THR A 59 1.50 8.55 -14.76
C THR A 59 0.99 9.61 -15.74
N ILE A 60 -0.09 10.33 -15.41
CA ILE A 60 -0.63 11.42 -16.25
C ILE A 60 0.42 12.53 -16.43
N ASN A 61 1.10 12.92 -15.35
CA ASN A 61 2.12 13.98 -15.37
C ASN A 61 3.47 13.52 -15.94
N LYS A 62 3.59 12.27 -16.41
CA LYS A 62 4.83 11.71 -16.99
C LYS A 62 6.06 11.90 -16.10
N VAL A 63 5.88 11.77 -14.78
CA VAL A 63 7.00 11.80 -13.81
C VAL A 63 7.99 10.67 -14.13
N ASN A 64 9.22 10.76 -13.62
CA ASN A 64 10.24 9.73 -13.82
C ASN A 64 9.66 8.30 -13.71
N ILE A 65 9.91 7.47 -14.72
CA ILE A 65 9.33 6.12 -14.85
C ILE A 65 9.63 5.21 -13.65
N PHE A 66 10.82 5.35 -13.04
CA PHE A 66 11.17 4.57 -11.85
C PHE A 66 10.26 4.91 -10.67
N ILE A 67 9.93 6.19 -10.52
CA ILE A 67 9.00 6.67 -9.47
C ILE A 67 7.57 6.19 -9.75
N GLN A 68 7.15 6.17 -11.02
CA GLN A 68 5.84 5.64 -11.37
C GLN A 68 5.72 4.15 -11.02
N ILE A 69 6.74 3.35 -11.39
CA ILE A 69 6.76 1.91 -11.12
C ILE A 69 6.69 1.64 -9.61
N THR A 70 7.49 2.34 -8.80
CA THR A 70 7.48 2.13 -7.34
C THR A 70 6.13 2.51 -6.73
N GLN A 71 5.47 3.54 -7.23
CA GLN A 71 4.14 3.90 -6.77
C GLN A 71 3.08 2.87 -7.18
N TRP A 72 3.15 2.29 -8.38
CA TRP A 72 2.26 1.19 -8.76
C TRP A 72 2.50 -0.08 -7.93
N VAL A 73 3.74 -0.37 -7.55
CA VAL A 73 4.06 -1.45 -6.59
C VAL A 73 3.38 -1.18 -5.25
N ASN A 74 3.36 0.06 -4.77
CA ASN A 74 2.61 0.42 -3.55
C ASN A 74 1.11 0.12 -3.65
N VAL A 75 0.49 0.38 -4.81
CA VAL A 75 -0.92 0.04 -5.04
C VAL A 75 -1.15 -1.46 -4.90
N VAL A 76 -0.31 -2.27 -5.56
CA VAL A 76 -0.42 -3.74 -5.51
C VAL A 76 -0.23 -4.27 -4.10
N LEU A 77 0.75 -3.77 -3.35
CA LEU A 77 1.01 -4.19 -1.99
C LEU A 77 -0.10 -3.77 -1.02
N ALA A 78 -0.59 -2.53 -1.10
CA ALA A 78 -1.71 -2.06 -0.28
C ALA A 78 -2.98 -2.89 -0.54
N LEU A 79 -3.28 -3.16 -1.82
CA LEU A 79 -4.39 -4.03 -2.21
C LEU A 79 -4.20 -5.46 -1.67
N THR A 80 -2.97 -5.99 -1.72
CA THR A 80 -2.65 -7.32 -1.18
C THR A 80 -2.94 -7.37 0.33
N VAL A 81 -2.53 -6.36 1.09
CA VAL A 81 -2.83 -6.28 2.53
C VAL A 81 -4.34 -6.23 2.78
N LEU A 82 -5.08 -5.43 2.00
CA LEU A 82 -6.53 -5.32 2.11
C LEU A 82 -7.23 -6.66 1.84
N LEU A 83 -6.85 -7.36 0.77
CA LEU A 83 -7.45 -8.65 0.39
C LEU A 83 -7.16 -9.74 1.43
N ILE A 84 -5.90 -9.87 1.86
CA ILE A 84 -5.52 -10.85 2.90
C ILE A 84 -6.24 -10.55 4.22
N SER A 85 -6.27 -9.27 4.62
CA SER A 85 -6.95 -8.85 5.84
C SER A 85 -8.45 -9.12 5.78
N SER A 86 -9.09 -8.85 4.64
CA SER A 86 -10.52 -9.12 4.42
C SER A 86 -10.83 -10.61 4.50
N LYS A 87 -9.99 -11.45 3.89
CA LYS A 87 -10.10 -12.91 3.95
C LYS A 87 -10.04 -13.42 5.38
N TYR A 88 -8.98 -13.09 6.13
CA TYR A 88 -8.82 -13.60 7.50
C TYR A 88 -9.86 -13.04 8.46
N LYS A 89 -10.32 -11.80 8.28
CA LYS A 89 -11.40 -11.24 9.11
C LYS A 89 -12.72 -11.97 8.88
N ARG A 90 -12.99 -12.42 7.66
CA ARG A 90 -14.16 -13.26 7.34
C ARG A 90 -14.07 -14.64 7.98
N GLU A 91 -12.93 -15.32 7.83
CA GLU A 91 -12.70 -16.66 8.42
C GLU A 91 -12.84 -16.65 9.95
N VAL A 92 -12.33 -15.63 10.63
CA VAL A 92 -12.51 -15.48 12.09
C VAL A 92 -13.98 -15.26 12.46
N LYS A 93 -14.73 -14.48 11.67
CA LYS A 93 -16.15 -14.22 11.91
C LYS A 93 -16.99 -15.49 11.69
N GLU A 94 -16.65 -16.32 10.71
CA GLU A 94 -17.32 -17.60 10.45
C GLU A 94 -17.08 -18.60 11.57
N LYS A 95 -15.83 -18.72 12.06
CA LYS A 95 -15.50 -19.59 13.21
C LYS A 95 -16.21 -19.19 14.50
N LYS A 96 -16.48 -17.90 14.73
CA LYS A 96 -17.23 -17.42 15.91
C LYS A 96 -18.74 -17.70 15.82
N LYS A 97 -19.27 -18.09 14.66
CA LYS A 97 -20.69 -18.40 14.43
C LYS A 97 -21.01 -19.89 14.43
N SER A 98 -20.00 -20.75 14.22
CA SER A 98 -20.10 -22.21 14.33
C SER A 98 -20.00 -22.65 15.78
#